data_AF-A0A133SI87-F1
#
_entry.id   AF-A0A133SI87-F1
#
_cell.length_a   1.000
_cell.length_b   1.000
_cell.length_c   1.000
_cell.angle_alpha   90.00
_cell.angle_beta   90.00
_cell.angle_gamma   90.00
#
_symmetry.space_group_name_H-M   'P 1'
#
loop_
_entity.id
_entity.type
_entity.pdbx_description
1 polymer ?
#
loop_
_entity_poly.entity_id
_entity_poly.type
_entity_poly.pdbx_seq_one_letter_code
_entity_poly.pdbx_strand_id
1 'polypeptide(L)' 'MLWRPGLTFLGHIVSYITLFRVSAIIKKIADDSVLTDGLVDYDKLQPILYDCSTKTYHLIGPVVGKAFHDGLVLKK' A
#
# COMPACT_ATOMS: atom_id res chain seq x y z
N MET A 1 -42.80 -21.02 30.22
CA MET A 1 -42.81 -19.61 29.77
C MET A 1 -41.37 -19.11 29.81
N LEU A 2 -40.55 -19.09 28.76
CA LEU A 2 -40.63 -19.52 27.36
C LEU A 2 -39.30 -20.23 27.03
N TRP A 3 -39.39 -21.51 26.69
CA TRP A 3 -38.33 -22.39 26.19
C TRP A 3 -38.51 -22.48 24.68
N ARG A 4 -37.45 -22.31 23.88
CA ARG A 4 -37.45 -22.63 22.44
C ARG A 4 -36.15 -23.32 22.03
N PRO A 5 -36.12 -24.66 21.96
CA PRO A 5 -35.07 -25.39 21.28
C PRO A 5 -35.50 -25.68 19.84
N GLY A 6 -34.50 -25.75 18.98
CA GLY A 6 -34.71 -26.00 17.56
C GLY A 6 -34.46 -24.76 16.72
N LEU A 7 -33.21 -24.30 16.68
CA LEU A 7 -32.67 -23.69 15.46
C LEU A 7 -31.16 -23.89 15.38
N THR A 8 -30.76 -25.13 15.08
CA THR A 8 -29.48 -25.40 14.42
C THR A 8 -29.61 -24.97 12.95
N PHE A 9 -29.22 -23.74 12.59
CA PHE A 9 -28.69 -23.46 11.25
C PHE A 9 -28.00 -22.09 11.15
N LEU A 10 -26.80 -22.14 10.59
CA LEU A 10 -26.11 -21.09 9.84
C LEU A 10 -25.63 -19.82 10.57
N GLY A 11 -24.38 -19.88 11.01
CA GLY A 11 -23.55 -18.71 11.22
C GLY A 11 -22.10 -19.08 11.05
N HIS A 12 -21.68 -19.42 9.82
CA HIS A 12 -20.27 -19.30 9.45
C HIS A 12 -19.89 -17.81 9.54
N ILE A 13 -19.62 -17.33 10.75
CA ILE A 13 -18.94 -16.06 10.96
C ILE A 13 -17.48 -16.35 10.60
N VAL A 14 -17.15 -16.20 9.32
CA VAL A 14 -15.76 -16.12 8.88
C VAL A 14 -15.25 -14.77 9.40
N SER A 15 -14.70 -14.78 10.61
CA SER A 15 -13.96 -13.65 11.16
C SER A 15 -12.65 -13.54 10.38
N TYR A 16 -12.58 -12.62 9.43
CA TYR A 16 -11.34 -12.25 8.77
C TYR A 16 -10.52 -11.44 9.77
N ILE A 17 -9.69 -12.11 10.58
CA ILE A 17 -8.73 -11.41 11.42
C ILE A 17 -7.63 -10.86 10.50
N THR A 18 -7.68 -9.58 10.17
CA THR A 18 -6.53 -8.91 9.56
C THR A 18 -5.50 -8.70 10.65
N LEU A 19 -4.38 -9.42 10.58
CA LEU A 19 -3.25 -9.22 11.48
C LEU A 19 -2.33 -8.15 10.86
N PHE A 20 -1.96 -7.16 11.68
CA PHE A 20 -1.00 -6.12 11.30
C PHE A 20 0.31 -6.34 12.05
N ARG A 21 1.43 -6.15 11.36
CA ARG A 21 2.77 -6.26 11.96
C ARG A 21 3.45 -4.90 11.95
N VAL A 22 3.87 -4.46 13.13
CA VAL A 22 4.72 -3.28 13.31
C VAL A 22 6.16 -3.73 13.52
N SER A 23 7.10 -3.09 12.84
CA SER A 23 8.53 -3.34 13.02
C SER A 23 9.32 -2.08 12.70
N ALA A 24 10.45 -1.87 13.41
CA ALA A 24 11.33 -0.74 13.14
C ALA A 24 12.21 -1.00 11.91
N ILE A 25 12.39 0.01 11.06
CA ILE A 25 13.33 -0.06 9.93
C ILE A 25 14.72 0.24 10.46
N ILE A 26 15.58 -0.78 10.53
CA ILE A 26 16.95 -0.65 11.04
C ILE A 26 17.98 -0.27 9.98
N LYS A 27 17.70 -0.58 8.70
CA LYS A 27 18.60 -0.31 7.57
C LYS A 27 17.82 -0.27 6.26
N LYS A 28 18.29 0.52 5.30
CA LYS A 28 17.86 0.51 3.90
C LYS A 28 19.08 0.25 3.02
N ILE A 29 18.94 -0.60 2.00
CA ILE A 29 19.99 -0.94 1.04
C ILE A 29 19.33 -0.88 -0.33
N ALA A 30 20.01 -0.28 -1.29
CA ALA A 30 19.61 -0.24 -2.69
C ALA A 30 20.84 -0.55 -3.54
N ASP A 31 20.61 -1.06 -4.74
CA ASP A 31 21.66 -1.21 -5.74
C ASP A 31 22.05 0.16 -6.29
N ASP A 32 23.34 0.41 -6.50
CA ASP A 32 23.80 1.72 -6.97
C ASP A 32 23.23 2.07 -8.36
N SER A 33 22.87 1.07 -9.18
CA SER A 33 22.27 1.28 -10.50
C SER A 33 20.88 1.92 -10.43
N VAL A 34 20.15 1.77 -9.32
CA VAL A 34 18.83 2.38 -9.13
C VAL A 34 18.88 3.72 -8.42
N LEU A 35 20.07 4.27 -8.18
CA LEU A 35 20.26 5.55 -7.52
C LEU A 35 20.53 6.68 -8.52
N THR A 36 20.05 7.87 -8.17
CA THR A 36 20.40 9.16 -8.78
C THR A 36 20.62 10.14 -7.63
N ASP A 37 21.81 10.74 -7.54
CA ASP A 37 22.21 11.65 -6.46
C ASP A 37 22.03 11.07 -5.04
N GLY A 38 22.26 9.76 -4.89
CA GLY A 38 22.10 9.04 -3.61
C GLY A 38 20.64 8.81 -3.21
N LEU A 39 19.69 9.21 -4.03
CA LEU A 39 18.27 8.94 -3.87
C LEU A 39 17.81 7.82 -4.81
N VAL A 40 16.80 7.07 -4.39
CA VAL A 40 16.20 6.03 -5.23
C VAL A 40 15.48 6.70 -6.39
N ASP A 41 15.87 6.34 -7.60
CA ASP A 41 15.28 6.79 -8.85
C ASP A 41 14.18 5.81 -9.25
N TYR A 42 12.93 6.30 -9.27
CA TYR A 42 11.76 5.47 -9.58
C TYR A 42 11.70 5.06 -11.06
N ASP A 43 12.31 5.82 -11.97
CA ASP A 43 12.37 5.48 -13.38
C ASP A 43 13.36 4.33 -13.62
N LYS A 44 14.43 4.25 -12.81
CA LYS A 44 15.39 3.13 -12.83
C LYS A 44 14.90 1.92 -12.04
N LEU A 45 14.27 2.14 -10.89
CA LEU A 45 13.78 1.07 -10.01
C LEU A 45 12.58 0.33 -10.62
N GLN A 46 11.74 1.02 -11.40
CA GLN A 46 10.54 0.49 -12.06
C GLN A 46 9.67 -0.40 -11.16
N PRO A 47 9.20 0.10 -10.00
CA PRO A 47 8.36 -0.69 -9.12
C PRO A 47 7.00 -1.01 -9.76
N ILE A 48 6.45 -2.16 -9.41
CA ILE A 48 5.11 -2.58 -9.81
C ILE A 48 4.07 -2.14 -8.78
N LEU A 49 2.94 -1.65 -9.27
CA LEU A 49 1.77 -1.33 -8.47
C LEU A 49 0.71 -2.40 -8.69
N TYR A 50 0.22 -3.00 -7.61
CA TYR A 50 -0.89 -3.94 -7.67
C TYR A 50 -2.22 -3.20 -7.54
N ASP A 51 -3.09 -3.34 -8.53
CA ASP A 51 -4.48 -2.88 -8.48
C ASP A 51 -5.37 -4.03 -7.99
N CYS A 52 -5.95 -3.89 -6.80
CA CYS A 52 -6.82 -4.91 -6.21
C CYS A 52 -8.19 -5.02 -6.89
N SER A 53 -8.64 -3.98 -7.59
CA SER A 53 -9.96 -3.94 -8.23
C SER A 53 -9.97 -4.81 -9.49
N THR A 54 -8.93 -4.67 -10.31
CA THR A 54 -8.75 -5.40 -11.56
C THR A 54 -7.86 -6.64 -11.41
N LYS A 55 -7.13 -6.76 -10.29
CA LYS A 55 -6.12 -7.80 -10.03
C LYS A 55 -4.98 -7.76 -11.05
N THR A 56 -4.60 -6.56 -11.50
CA THR A 56 -3.53 -6.34 -12.48
C THR A 56 -2.33 -5.63 -11.86
N TYR A 57 -1.19 -5.69 -12.55
CA TYR A 57 0.01 -4.95 -12.20
C TYR A 57 0.22 -3.80 -13.17
N HIS A 58 0.57 -2.63 -12.63
CA HIS A 58 0.86 -1.42 -13.40
C HIS A 58 2.27 -0.94 -13.12
N LEU A 59 2.87 -0.28 -14.12
CA LEU A 59 4.08 0.51 -13.92
C LEU A 59 3.71 1.90 -13.42
N ILE A 60 4.63 2.53 -12.68
CA ILE A 60 4.49 3.94 -12.29
C ILE A 60 4.72 4.83 -13.52
N GLY A 61 3.87 5.85 -13.67
CA GLY A 61 3.99 6.84 -14.74
C GLY A 61 5.05 7.90 -14.46
N PRO A 62 5.25 8.86 -15.39
CA PRO A 62 6.25 9.91 -15.24
C PRO A 62 5.94 10.86 -14.08
N VAL A 63 6.95 11.60 -13.63
CA VAL A 63 6.80 12.65 -12.61
C VAL A 63 5.87 13.76 -13.11
N VAL A 64 4.85 14.08 -12.32
CA VAL A 64 3.83 15.10 -12.66
C VAL A 64 3.93 16.40 -11.86
N GLY A 65 4.83 16.48 -10.88
CA GLY A 65 5.02 17.66 -10.05
C GLY A 65 5.96 17.43 -8.87
N LYS A 66 6.33 18.51 -8.18
CA LYS A 66 7.24 18.50 -7.02
C LYS A 66 6.49 18.80 -5.73
N ALA A 67 6.45 17.82 -4.83
CA ALA A 67 5.90 17.98 -3.49
C ALA A 67 6.64 19.06 -2.70
N PHE A 68 5.92 19.81 -1.86
CA PHE A 68 6.44 20.94 -1.05
C PHE A 68 7.12 22.08 -1.85
N HIS A 69 6.99 22.09 -3.18
CA HIS A 69 7.55 23.11 -4.06
C HIS A 69 6.45 23.77 -4.88
N ASP A 70 5.75 23.00 -5.72
CA ASP A 70 4.82 23.57 -6.70
C ASP A 70 3.63 24.24 -6.04
N GLY A 71 3.20 23.77 -4.86
CA GLY A 71 2.13 24.38 -4.08
C GLY A 71 2.50 25.70 -3.40
N LEU A 72 3.79 26.06 -3.32
CA LEU A 72 4.21 27.30 -2.66
C LEU A 72 3.67 28.56 -3.36
N VAL A 73 3.45 28.49 -4.67
CA VAL A 73 2.85 29.59 -5.45
C VAL A 73 1.42 29.92 -5.01
N LEU A 74 0.75 28.99 -4.30
CA LEU A 74 -0.61 29.16 -3.79
C LEU A 74 -0.64 29.72 -2.37
N LYS A 75 0.52 29.87 -1.72
CA LYS A 75 0.63 30.37 -0.35
C LYS A 75 0.57 31.90 -0.37
N LYS A 76 -0.55 32.47 0.08
CA LYS A 76 -0.71 33.91 0.36
C LYS A 76 0.13 34.34 1.55
#